data_AF-A0A0D0BGG8-F1
#
_entry.id   AF-A0A0D0BGG8-F1
#
_cell.length_a   1.000
_cell.length_b   1.000
_cell.length_c   1.000
_cell.angle_alpha   90.00
_cell.angle_beta   90.00
_cell.angle_gamma   90.00
#
_symmetry.space_group_name_H-M   'P 1'
#
loop_
_entity.id
_entity.type
_entity.pdbx_description
1 polymer ?
#
loop_
_entity_poly.entity_id
_entity_poly.type
_entity_poly.pdbx_seq_one_letter_code
_entity_poly.pdbx_strand_id
1 'polypeptide(L)'
;MARMFSTPDPSLPPYISLIVQGDYHPSAPIHMCLSVPTGAKALLLSSARQTLIRSLREYNDEWLLTDSGTGNTCHSSSKVDILLVPIFVCGCHGVT
;
A
#
# COMPACT_ATOMS: atom_id res chain seq x y z
N MET A 1 5.65 -20.56 -5.77
CA MET A 1 6.02 -19.79 -4.57
C MET A 1 7.01 -18.70 -4.98
N ALA A 2 6.53 -17.49 -5.27
CA ALA A 2 7.40 -16.34 -5.51
C ALA A 2 7.26 -15.40 -4.31
N ARG A 3 8.22 -15.42 -3.39
CA ARG A 3 8.37 -14.33 -2.42
C ARG A 3 8.89 -13.14 -3.23
N MET A 4 8.17 -12.02 -3.19
CA MET A 4 8.57 -10.79 -3.89
C MET A 4 9.90 -10.24 -3.36
N PHE A 5 10.29 -10.66 -2.15
CA PHE A 5 11.52 -10.27 -1.48
C PHE A 5 12.22 -11.48 -0.85
N SER A 6 13.51 -11.62 -1.14
CA SER A 6 14.39 -12.61 -0.50
C SER A 6 14.89 -12.05 0.83
N THR A 7 15.01 -12.89 1.86
CA THR A 7 15.69 -12.52 3.11
C THR A 7 17.20 -12.34 2.85
N PRO A 8 17.86 -11.32 3.44
CA PRO A 8 17.29 -10.28 4.28
C PRO A 8 16.41 -9.33 3.45
N ASP A 9 15.19 -9.12 3.92
CA ASP A 9 14.19 -8.30 3.22
C ASP A 9 14.83 -6.96 2.83
N PRO A 10 14.76 -6.55 1.55
CA PRO A 10 15.44 -5.35 1.09
C PRO A 10 14.92 -4.17 1.90
N SER A 11 15.83 -3.46 2.56
CA SER A 11 15.46 -2.23 3.23
C SER A 11 14.96 -1.26 2.16
N LEU A 12 13.72 -0.83 2.29
CA LEU A 12 13.18 0.20 1.43
C LEU A 12 14.10 1.43 1.46
N PRO A 13 14.39 2.06 0.30
CA PRO A 13 15.10 3.32 0.27
C PRO A 13 14.45 4.35 1.23
N PRO A 14 15.22 5.31 1.77
CA PRO A 14 14.69 6.27 2.73
C PRO A 14 13.83 7.33 2.03
N TYR A 15 12.66 6.95 1.52
CA TYR A 15 11.63 7.88 1.07
C TYR A 15 10.58 8.06 2.17
N ILE A 16 10.12 9.30 2.30
CA ILE A 16 9.03 9.68 3.21
C ILE A 16 7.65 9.63 2.53
N SER A 17 7.64 9.64 1.20
CA SER A 17 6.45 9.65 0.37
C SER A 17 6.76 9.00 -0.98
N LEU A 18 5.84 8.19 -1.48
CA LEU A 18 5.92 7.58 -2.80
C LEU A 18 4.62 7.84 -3.56
N ILE A 19 4.73 8.37 -4.77
CA ILE A 19 3.62 8.44 -5.73
C ILE A 19 3.79 7.27 -6.69
N VAL A 20 2.81 6.37 -6.71
CA VAL A 20 2.76 5.25 -7.64
C VAL A 20 1.82 5.63 -8.77
N GLN A 21 2.30 5.54 -10.01
CA GLN A 21 1.52 5.82 -11.21
C GLN A 21 1.64 4.64 -12.19
N GLY A 22 0.52 4.30 -12.83
CA GLY A 22 0.44 3.18 -13.78
C GLY A 22 0.01 1.87 -13.13
N ASP A 23 0.19 0.76 -13.86
CA ASP A 23 -0.14 -0.57 -13.36
C ASP A 23 0.88 -1.01 -12.33
N TYR A 24 0.40 -1.32 -11.13
CA TYR A 24 1.20 -1.86 -10.04
C TYR A 24 0.55 -3.14 -9.52
N HIS A 25 1.36 -3.96 -8.87
CA HIS A 25 0.88 -5.19 -8.26
C HIS A 25 -0.17 -4.88 -7.18
N PRO A 26 -1.38 -5.48 -7.19
CA PRO A 26 -2.48 -5.07 -6.31
C PRO A 26 -2.12 -5.01 -4.82
N SER A 27 -1.31 -5.95 -4.33
CA SER A 27 -0.85 -5.99 -2.93
C SER A 27 0.37 -5.14 -2.63
N ALA A 28 1.09 -4.61 -3.63
CA ALA A 28 2.33 -3.84 -3.41
C ALA A 28 2.14 -2.63 -2.47
N PRO A 29 1.07 -1.81 -2.56
CA PRO A 29 0.88 -0.70 -1.63
C PRO A 29 0.75 -1.16 -0.18
N ILE A 30 0.12 -2.30 0.06
CA ILE A 30 -0.05 -2.86 1.41
C ILE A 30 1.30 -3.36 1.94
N HIS A 31 2.02 -4.17 1.15
CA HIS A 31 3.36 -4.63 1.50
C HIS A 31 4.28 -3.46 1.84
N MET A 32 4.23 -2.39 1.04
CA MET A 32 5.05 -1.20 1.26
C MET A 32 4.71 -0.46 2.56
N CYS A 33 3.42 -0.37 2.91
CA CYS A 33 2.99 0.20 4.19
C CYS A 33 3.47 -0.64 5.38
N LEU A 34 3.52 -1.98 5.23
CA LEU A 34 3.97 -2.90 6.28
C LEU A 34 5.50 -2.90 6.47
N SER A 35 6.25 -2.49 5.46
CA SER A 35 7.72 -2.38 5.49
C SER A 35 8.24 -1.07 6.10
N VAL A 36 7.37 -0.20 6.60
CA VAL A 36 7.77 1.06 7.26
C VAL A 36 8.53 0.76 8.57
N PRO A 37 9.63 1.49 8.87
CA PRO A 37 10.44 1.25 10.05
C PRO A 37 9.66 1.37 11.37
N THR A 38 10.16 0.69 12.40
CA THR A 38 9.58 0.72 13.74
C THR A 38 9.54 2.15 14.29
N GLY A 39 8.34 2.62 14.67
CA GLY A 39 8.11 3.97 15.18
C GLY A 39 7.56 4.97 14.16
N ALA A 40 7.54 4.61 12.87
CA ALA A 40 6.88 5.40 11.83
C ALA A 40 5.47 4.88 11.52
N LYS A 41 4.65 5.74 10.91
CA LYS A 41 3.26 5.47 10.54
C LYS A 41 3.12 5.57 9.03
N ALA A 42 2.42 4.62 8.42
CA ALA A 42 2.17 4.61 6.98
C ALA A 42 0.81 5.23 6.66
N LEU A 43 0.78 6.08 5.64
CA LEU A 43 -0.46 6.67 5.15
C LEU A 43 -0.66 6.30 3.67
N LEU A 44 -1.69 5.50 3.39
CA LEU A 44 -2.06 5.15 2.04
C LEU A 44 -3.21 6.06 1.58
N LEU A 45 -2.91 6.92 0.61
CA LEU A 45 -3.91 7.78 -0.02
C LEU A 45 -4.39 7.14 -1.31
N SER A 46 -5.70 6.93 -1.44
CA SER A 46 -6.30 6.44 -2.68
C SER A 46 -7.51 7.26 -3.06
N SER A 47 -7.59 7.65 -4.32
CA SER A 47 -8.76 8.30 -4.92
C SER A 47 -9.88 7.31 -5.26
N ALA A 48 -9.58 6.02 -5.31
CA ALA A 48 -10.50 4.96 -5.71
C ALA A 48 -10.46 3.79 -4.73
N ARG A 49 -10.83 4.05 -3.47
CA ARG A 49 -10.79 3.05 -2.38
C ARG A 49 -11.54 1.76 -2.72
N GLN A 50 -12.71 1.86 -3.37
CA GLN A 50 -13.50 0.69 -3.73
C GLN A 50 -12.77 -0.20 -4.74
N THR A 51 -12.16 0.39 -5.75
CA THR A 51 -11.35 -0.32 -6.75
C THR A 51 -10.16 -0.98 -6.09
N LEU A 52 -9.42 -0.27 -5.24
CA LEU A 52 -8.30 -0.82 -4.49
C LEU A 52 -8.71 -2.03 -3.64
N ILE A 53 -9.79 -1.91 -2.85
CA ILE A 53 -10.30 -3.01 -2.02
C ILE A 53 -10.72 -4.21 -2.88
N ARG A 54 -11.40 -3.95 -4.00
CA ARG A 54 -11.82 -4.99 -4.94
C ARG A 54 -10.60 -5.72 -5.51
N SER A 55 -9.61 -5.00 -6.01
CA SER A 55 -8.38 -5.57 -6.57
C SER A 55 -7.59 -6.37 -5.53
N LEU A 56 -7.53 -5.90 -4.28
CA LEU A 56 -6.90 -6.65 -3.18
C LEU A 56 -7.63 -7.96 -2.88
N ARG A 57 -8.98 -7.93 -2.84
CA ARG A 57 -9.80 -9.12 -2.60
C ARG A 57 -9.74 -10.12 -3.75
N GLU A 58 -9.77 -9.63 -4.99
CA GLU A 58 -9.68 -10.48 -6.19
C GLU A 58 -8.29 -11.11 -6.34
N TYR A 59 -7.23 -10.35 -6.04
CA TYR A 59 -5.86 -10.87 -6.10
C TYR A 59 -5.59 -11.92 -5.01
N ASN A 60 -6.18 -11.77 -3.82
CA ASN A 60 -6.16 -12.75 -2.74
C ASN A 60 -4.74 -13.22 -2.38
N ASP A 61 -3.87 -12.26 -2.03
CA ASP A 61 -2.46 -12.47 -1.75
C ASP A 61 -2.23 -13.53 -0.65
N GLU A 62 -1.58 -14.64 -1.02
CA GLU A 62 -1.35 -15.79 -0.12
C GLU A 62 -0.48 -15.43 1.09
N TRP A 63 0.48 -14.52 0.92
CA TRP A 63 1.32 -14.06 2.02
C TRP A 63 0.50 -13.25 3.02
N LEU A 64 -0.33 -12.32 2.55
CA LEU A 64 -1.24 -11.58 3.43
C LEU A 64 -2.19 -12.55 4.16
N LEU A 65 -2.78 -13.53 3.47
CA LEU A 65 -3.67 -14.48 4.14
C LEU A 65 -2.97 -15.29 5.25
N THR A 66 -1.74 -15.70 5.00
CA THR A 66 -0.98 -16.57 5.91
C THR A 66 -0.39 -15.78 7.08
N ASP A 67 0.10 -14.56 6.83
CA ASP A 67 0.89 -13.81 7.80
C ASP A 67 0.15 -12.64 8.46
N SER A 68 -1.04 -12.23 7.95
CA SER A 68 -1.82 -11.14 8.58
C SER A 68 -2.26 -11.44 10.02
N GLY A 69 -2.38 -12.72 10.38
CA GLY A 69 -2.71 -13.16 11.73
C GLY A 69 -1.51 -13.18 12.69
N THR A 70 -0.29 -13.02 12.19
CA THR A 70 0.93 -13.00 13.01
C THR A 70 0.99 -11.70 13.81
N GLY A 71 1.38 -11.77 15.09
CA GLY A 71 1.45 -10.59 15.97
C GLY A 71 2.31 -9.45 15.41
N ASN A 72 3.37 -9.75 14.67
CA ASN A 72 4.23 -8.77 14.02
C ASN A 72 3.50 -7.98 12.92
N THR A 73 2.79 -8.69 12.04
CA THR A 73 2.07 -8.11 10.90
C THR A 73 0.79 -7.41 11.34
N CYS A 74 0.12 -7.92 12.38
CA CYS A 74 -0.96 -7.20 13.07
C CYS A 74 -0.47 -5.89 13.69
N HIS A 75 0.68 -5.93 14.38
CA HIS A 75 1.29 -4.73 14.97
C HIS A 75 1.70 -3.70 13.90
N SER A 76 2.28 -4.13 12.79
CA SER A 76 2.59 -3.24 11.65
C SER A 76 1.32 -2.69 10.99
N SER A 77 0.27 -3.51 10.82
CA SER A 77 -1.00 -3.10 10.22
C SER A 77 -1.74 -2.04 11.06
N SER A 78 -1.62 -2.09 12.39
CA SER A 78 -2.22 -1.08 13.28
C SER A 78 -1.69 0.34 13.06
N LYS A 79 -0.57 0.47 12.34
CA LYS A 79 0.09 1.75 12.01
C LYS A 79 -0.21 2.22 10.59
N VAL A 80 -1.04 1.50 9.85
CA VAL A 80 -1.42 1.85 8.48
C VAL A 80 -2.80 2.48 8.50
N ASP A 81 -2.89 3.74 8.06
CA ASP A 81 -4.17 4.39 7.78
C ASP A 81 -4.40 4.48 6.26
N ILE A 82 -5.59 4.06 5.83
CA ILE A 82 -6.02 4.18 4.44
C ILE A 82 -7.04 5.31 4.35
N LEU A 83 -6.61 6.46 3.84
CA LEU A 83 -7.48 7.61 3.64
C LEU A 83 -8.01 7.66 2.22
N LEU A 84 -9.32 7.86 2.10
CA LEU A 84 -9.94 8.25 0.85
C LEU A 84 -9.69 9.74 0.64
N VAL A 85 -8.85 10.09 -0.34
CA VAL A 85 -8.69 11.47 -0.77
C VAL A 85 -9.38 11.59 -2.12
N PRO A 86 -10.56 12.21 -2.21
CA PRO A 86 -11.09 12.57 -3.52
C PRO A 86 -10.09 13.52 -4.14
N ILE A 87 -9.35 13.07 -5.16
CA ILE A 87 -8.59 13.99 -5.99
C ILE A 87 -9.64 14.82 -6.74
N PHE A 88 -10.00 15.97 -6.18
CA PHE A 88 -10.40 17.09 -7.01
C PHE A 88 -9.14 17.47 -7.77
N VAL A 89 -8.85 16.76 -8.85
CA VAL A 89 -8.03 17.33 -9.91
C VAL A 89 -8.80 18.59 -10.26
N CYS A 90 -8.28 19.74 -9.85
CA CYS A 90 -8.74 21.02 -10.33
C CYS A 90 -8.49 20.96 -11.83
N GLY A 91 -9.51 20.52 -12.57
CA GLY A 91 -9.51 20.57 -14.00
C GLY A 91 -9.44 22.05 -14.31
N CYS A 92 -8.28 22.51 -14.76
CA CYS A 92 -8.19 23.72 -15.57
C CYS A 92 -9.03 23.46 -16.82
N HIS A 93 -10.34 23.63 -16.70
CA HIS A 93 -11.27 23.63 -17.81
C HIS A 93 -11.44 25.09 -18.22
N GLY A 94 -10.92 25.42 -19.40
CA GLY A 94 -11.04 26.74 -20.06
C GLY A 94 -9.86 27.65 -19.74
N VAL A 95 -9.24 28.35 -20.70
CA VAL A 95 -9.86 29.05 -21.84
C VAL A 95 -8.88 29.14 -23.02
N THR A 96 -9.44 29.09 -24.24
CA THR A 96 -8.90 29.26 -25.62
C THR A 96 -8.02 28.17 -26.20
#